data_AF-A0A9P2S0P2-F1
#
_entry.id   AF-A0A9P2S0P2-F1
#
_cell.length_a   1.000
_cell.length_b   1.000
_cell.length_c   1.000
_cell.angle_alpha   90.00
_cell.angle_beta   90.00
_cell.angle_gamma   90.00
#
_symmetry.space_group_name_H-M   'P 1'
#
loop_
_entity.id
_entity.type
_entity.pdbx_description
1 polymer ?
#
loop_
_entity_poly.entity_id
_entity_poly.type
_entity_poly.pdbx_seq_one_letter_code
_entity_poly.pdbx_strand_id
1 'polypeptide(L)' 'MPAALYKAMGGFTTNGINTTRLESYQIGGNFNATQFFVDTERHPEDRMMQHALEELAFFSAEFRIIGIYPAKNDRTPHI' A
#
# COMPACT_ATOMS: atom_id res chain seq x y z
N MET A 1 -6.94 -11.65 -11.22
CA MET A 1 -6.41 -10.68 -12.21
C MET A 1 -4.89 -10.67 -12.11
N PRO A 2 -4.13 -11.21 -13.09
CA PRO A 2 -2.69 -11.00 -13.15
C PRO A 2 -2.41 -9.48 -13.17
N ALA A 3 -1.40 -9.01 -12.44
CA ALA A 3 -1.06 -7.59 -12.26
C ALA A 3 -1.99 -6.74 -11.37
N ALA A 4 -2.91 -7.33 -10.58
CA ALA A 4 -3.72 -6.60 -9.60
C ALA A 4 -2.85 -5.77 -8.63
N LEU A 5 -1.75 -6.36 -8.13
CA LEU A 5 -0.78 -5.65 -7.29
C LEU A 5 -0.13 -4.47 -8.00
N TYR A 6 0.35 -4.66 -9.23
CA TYR A 6 1.03 -3.60 -9.98
C TYR A 6 0.10 -2.39 -10.20
N LYS A 7 -1.18 -2.65 -10.52
CA LYS A 7 -2.19 -1.59 -10.66
C LYS A 7 -2.51 -0.92 -9.32
N ALA A 8 -2.69 -1.71 -8.27
CA ALA A 8 -2.88 -1.25 -6.90
C ALA A 8 -1.73 -0.35 -6.40
N MET A 9 -0.49 -0.73 -6.69
CA MET A 9 0.70 0.06 -6.35
C MET A 9 0.86 1.30 -7.23
N GLY A 10 0.32 1.29 -8.44
CA GLY A 10 0.31 2.43 -9.34
C GLY A 10 -0.26 3.68 -8.69
N GLY A 11 -1.35 3.54 -7.92
CA GLY A 11 -1.99 4.65 -7.21
C GLY A 11 -1.09 5.34 -6.17
N PHE A 12 -0.19 4.60 -5.52
CA PHE A 12 0.79 5.22 -4.61
C PHE A 12 1.84 6.03 -5.38
N THR A 13 2.35 5.46 -6.48
CA THR A 13 3.37 6.10 -7.31
C THR A 13 2.84 7.36 -8.01
N THR A 14 1.63 7.30 -8.60
CA THR A 14 1.02 8.44 -9.29
C THR A 14 0.68 9.59 -8.34
N ASN A 15 0.39 9.29 -7.07
CA ASN A 15 0.11 10.28 -6.03
C ASN A 15 1.36 10.73 -5.24
N GLY A 16 2.56 10.33 -5.67
CA GLY A 16 3.83 10.72 -5.03
C GLY A 16 3.96 10.22 -3.59
N ILE A 17 3.40 9.05 -3.29
CA ILE A 17 3.44 8.43 -1.96
C ILE A 17 4.61 7.48 -1.91
N ASN A 18 5.54 7.75 -1.00
CA ASN A 18 6.67 6.87 -0.78
C ASN A 18 6.22 5.56 -0.09
N THR A 19 6.67 4.43 -0.63
CA THR A 19 6.41 3.09 -0.10
C THR A 19 7.69 2.55 0.51
N THR A 20 7.68 2.28 1.81
CA THR A 20 8.89 1.89 2.57
C THR A 20 9.06 0.39 2.71
N ARG A 21 7.96 -0.38 2.59
CA ARG A 21 7.99 -1.84 2.67
C ARG A 21 6.91 -2.42 1.78
N LEU A 22 7.24 -3.53 1.12
CA LEU A 22 6.32 -4.38 0.37
C LEU A 22 6.70 -5.84 0.60
N GLU A 23 5.80 -6.61 1.20
CA GLU A 23 6.02 -8.04 1.44
C GLU A 23 4.85 -8.85 0.90
N SER A 24 5.16 -9.91 0.16
CA SER A 24 4.16 -10.82 -0.40
C SER A 24 4.08 -12.10 0.43
N TYR A 25 2.85 -12.50 0.75
CA TYR A 25 2.56 -13.72 1.48
C TYR A 25 1.55 -14.55 0.68
N GLN A 26 1.93 -15.80 0.41
CA GLN A 26 1.02 -16.78 -0.18
C GLN A 26 0.32 -17.53 0.96
N ILE A 27 -1.01 -17.46 1.01
CA ILE A 27 -1.75 -18.16 2.05
C ILE A 27 -1.95 -19.63 1.64
N GLY A 28 -1.47 -20.55 2.48
CA GLY A 28 -1.95 -21.93 2.49
C GLY A 28 -1.64 -22.78 1.26
N GLY A 29 -0.54 -22.51 0.54
CA GLY A 29 -0.08 -23.34 -0.59
C GLY A 29 -1.03 -23.37 -1.81
N ASN A 30 -2.12 -22.61 -1.76
CA ASN A 30 -3.11 -22.54 -2.83
C ASN A 30 -2.77 -21.33 -3.69
N PHE A 31 -2.47 -21.57 -4.97
CA PHE A 31 -1.86 -20.65 -5.93
C PHE A 31 -2.69 -19.38 -6.26
N ASN A 32 -3.82 -19.15 -5.58
CA ASN A 32 -4.86 -18.21 -5.99
C ASN A 32 -5.00 -16.95 -5.11
N ALA A 33 -4.41 -16.89 -3.91
CA ALA A 33 -4.55 -15.71 -3.02
C ALA A 33 -3.18 -15.26 -2.49
N THR A 34 -2.63 -14.21 -3.10
CA THR A 34 -1.44 -13.51 -2.61
C THR A 34 -1.87 -12.30 -1.80
N GLN A 35 -1.52 -12.27 -0.52
CA GLN A 35 -1.65 -11.10 0.35
C GLN A 35 -0.38 -10.26 0.29
N PHE A 36 -0.54 -8.96 0.49
CA PHE A 36 0.57 -8.03 0.54
C PHE A 36 0.48 -7.14 1.77
N PHE A 37 1.62 -6.93 2.41
CA PHE A 37 1.78 -5.89 3.42
C PHE A 37 2.55 -4.73 2.79
N VAL A 38 2.03 -3.52 3.02
CA VAL A 38 2.59 -2.27 2.49
C VAL A 38 2.68 -1.26 3.61
N ASP A 39 3.86 -0.67 3.79
CA ASP A 39 4.06 0.48 4.69
C ASP A 39 4.28 1.75 3.86
N THR A 40 3.48 2.78 4.10
CA THR A 40 3.58 4.09 3.44
C THR A 40 3.91 5.20 4.45
N GLU A 41 4.48 6.31 3.96
CA GLU A 41 4.89 7.43 4.82
C GLU A 41 3.81 8.51 5.00
N ARG A 42 2.58 8.23 4.57
CA ARG A 42 1.52 9.24 4.44
C ARG A 42 0.30 8.87 5.27
N HIS A 43 -0.34 9.86 5.90
CA HIS A 43 -1.48 9.60 6.77
C HIS A 43 -2.72 9.26 5.91
N PRO A 44 -3.61 8.33 6.33
CA PRO A 44 -4.81 7.99 5.56
C PRO A 44 -5.78 9.15 5.32
N GLU A 45 -5.68 10.22 6.12
CA GLU A 45 -6.49 11.43 5.96
C GLU A 45 -5.89 12.42 4.94
N ASP A 46 -4.65 12.23 4.49
CA ASP A 46 -4.09 13.04 3.43
C ASP A 46 -4.84 12.81 2.12
N ARG A 47 -5.24 13.89 1.46
CA ARG A 47 -6.02 13.83 0.22
C ARG A 47 -5.41 12.93 -0.86
N MET A 48 -4.08 12.97 -1.01
CA MET A 48 -3.37 12.12 -1.97
C MET A 48 -3.40 10.64 -1.56
N MET A 49 -3.32 10.36 -0.26
CA MET A 49 -3.43 9.01 0.29
C MET A 49 -4.84 8.46 0.10
N GLN A 50 -5.87 9.28 0.30
CA GLN A 50 -7.26 8.90 0.05
C GLN A 50 -7.47 8.45 -1.41
N HIS A 51 -6.98 9.20 -2.39
CA HIS A 51 -7.07 8.80 -3.80
C HIS A 51 -6.34 7.48 -4.09
N ALA A 52 -5.14 7.29 -3.54
CA ALA A 52 -4.41 6.04 -3.70
C ALA A 52 -5.15 4.86 -3.04
N LEU A 53 -5.80 5.07 -1.89
CA LEU A 53 -6.60 4.06 -1.20
C LEU A 53 -7.89 3.72 -1.97
N GLU A 54 -8.54 4.69 -2.60
CA GLU A 54 -9.70 4.48 -3.48
C GLU A 54 -9.33 3.62 -4.68
N GLU A 55 -8.21 3.92 -5.35
CA GLU A 55 -7.69 3.10 -6.45
C GLU A 55 -7.32 1.68 -5.97
N LEU A 56 -6.67 1.57 -4.81
CA LEU A 56 -6.30 0.30 -4.21
C LEU A 56 -7.53 -0.58 -3.90
N ALA A 57 -8.57 0.02 -3.32
CA ALA A 57 -9.82 -0.67 -2.99
C ALA A 57 -10.55 -1.16 -4.25
N PHE A 58 -10.41 -0.47 -5.38
CA PHE A 58 -10.99 -0.90 -6.65
C PHE A 58 -10.30 -2.15 -7.23
N PHE A 59 -8.97 -2.29 -7.05
CA PHE A 59 -8.19 -3.39 -7.61
C PHE A 59 -7.97 -4.58 -6.66
N SER A 60 -8.29 -4.43 -5.38
CA SER A 60 -8.15 -5.48 -4.35
C SER A 60 -9.50 -6.05 -3.96
N ALA A 61 -9.55 -7.35 -3.64
CA ALA A 61 -10.75 -7.99 -3.13
C ALA A 61 -11.01 -7.61 -1.66
N GLU A 62 -9.92 -7.50 -0.88
CA GLU A 62 -9.95 -7.10 0.52
C GLU A 62 -8.78 -6.15 0.78
N PHE A 63 -9.06 -5.07 1.50
CA PHE A 63 -8.08 -4.10 1.95
C PHE A 63 -8.33 -3.79 3.42
N ARG A 64 -7.26 -3.76 4.23
CA ARG A 64 -7.34 -3.44 5.65
C ARG A 64 -6.12 -2.64 6.10
N ILE A 65 -6.38 -1.52 6.77
CA ILE A 65 -5.35 -0.78 7.50
C ILE A 65 -5.09 -1.51 8.81
N ILE A 66 -3.84 -1.94 9.02
CA ILE A 66 -3.42 -2.68 10.23
C ILE A 66 -2.96 -1.77 11.37
N GLY A 67 -2.60 -0.51 11.08
CA GLY A 67 -2.19 0.45 12.08
C GLY A 67 -1.78 1.78 11.45
N ILE A 68 -1.86 2.84 12.25
CA ILE A 68 -1.36 4.18 11.93
C ILE A 68 -0.49 4.59 13.12
N TYR A 69 0.77 4.88 12.86
CA TYR A 69 1.74 5.19 13.90
C TYR A 69 2.64 6.34 13.46
N PRO A 70 3.08 7.20 14.40
CA PRO A 70 4.04 8.25 14.08
C PRO A 70 5.34 7.62 13.58
N ALA A 71 5.94 8.23 12.56
CA ALA A 71 7.25 7.83 12.09
C ALA A 71 8.28 7.93 13.24
N LYS A 72 9.16 6.94 13.36
CA LYS A 72 10.31 7.04 14.26
C LYS A 72 11.16 8.24 13.82
N ASN A 73 11.61 9.03 14.79
CA ASN A 73 12.11 10.42 14.71
C ASN A 73 13.33 10.71 13.79
N ASP A 74 13.63 9.85 12.81
CA ASP A 74 14.87 9.87 12.02
C ASP A 74 14.63 9.65 10.51
N ARG A 75 13.40 9.91 10.05
CA ARG A 75 13.09 9.96 8.62
C ARG A 75 13.20 11.40 8.13
N THR A 76 14.41 11.95 8.11
CA THR A 76 14.66 13.17 7.33
C THR A 76 14.39 12.86 5.87
N PRO A 77 13.48 13.56 5.19
CA PRO A 77 13.36 13.43 3.75
C PRO A 77 14.68 13.88 3.14
N HIS A 78 15.42 12.95 2.54
CA HIS A 78 16.57 13.32 1.71
C HIS A 78 16.00 13.96 0.45
N ILE A 79 15.99 15.30 0.46
CA ILE A 79 15.65 16.18 -0.66
C ILE A 79 16.81 16.18 -1.66
#